data_AF-A0A0Q3MFS5-F1
#
_entry.id   AF-A0A0Q3MFS5-F1
#
_cell.length_a   1.000
_cell.length_b   1.000
_cell.length_c   1.000
_cell.angle_alpha   90.00
_cell.angle_beta   90.00
_cell.angle_gamma   90.00
#
_symmetry.space_group_name_H-M   'P 1'
#
loop_
_entity.id
_entity.type
_entity.pdbx_description
1 polymer ?
#
loop_
_entity_poly.entity_id
_entity_poly.type
_entity_poly.pdbx_seq_one_letter_code
_entity_poly.pdbx_strand_id
1 'polypeptide(L)'
;MARRGKTAVRTLEDLTLDSGRHNSFDTVNTVLAEDSEEVPWSLEEVEALLLPPPRREPRAPAAAASPGSRDAAARLSTLVSRALVRIAREAQRLSLRFAKCTKHEVRSAMEIVLGWTLAARCTSAALGALSLYNMSSSGGDRFSRGKSARCGLAFSVGKFYRWMVDSRVALRIHEHAAIYLTAGTESLFRDIHARVLAGPAAPLPPPGRPPAGSATPAEKEKEGGEAPRFTLEALEQTVNNDPELWGLLQPYQHLICGKNASALPGTNLLGSSILTRANGIFSDIPIRP
;
A
#
# COMPACT_ATOMS: atom_id res chain seq x y z
N MET A 1 -72.91 -0.54 9.77
CA MET A 1 -72.61 -0.65 11.22
C MET A 1 -71.19 -1.21 11.32
N ALA A 2 -70.15 -0.39 11.40
CA ALA A 2 -69.70 0.41 12.55
C ALA A 2 -69.00 -0.42 13.65
N ARG A 3 -67.76 0.02 13.93
CA ARG A 3 -66.89 -0.22 15.10
C ARG A 3 -65.99 -1.48 14.98
N ARG A 4 -64.69 -1.43 15.23
CA ARG A 4 -63.90 -0.49 16.05
C ARG A 4 -62.42 -0.60 15.66
N GLY A 5 -61.81 0.50 15.22
CA GLY A 5 -60.36 0.60 15.08
C GLY A 5 -59.70 0.65 16.46
N LYS A 6 -58.60 -0.10 16.62
CA LYS A 6 -57.66 0.07 17.73
C LYS A 6 -56.42 0.75 17.16
N THR A 7 -56.34 2.06 17.34
CA THR A 7 -55.11 2.84 17.19
C THR A 7 -54.24 2.50 18.39
N ALA A 8 -53.22 1.66 18.21
CA ALA A 8 -52.20 1.46 19.24
C ALA A 8 -51.26 2.66 19.20
N VAL A 9 -51.43 3.57 20.15
CA VAL A 9 -50.48 4.63 20.46
C VAL A 9 -49.24 3.97 21.05
N ARG A 10 -48.14 3.93 20.29
CA ARG A 10 -46.83 3.50 20.82
C ARG A 10 -46.23 4.66 21.61
N THR A 11 -45.97 4.43 22.89
CA THR A 11 -45.27 5.36 23.76
C THR A 11 -43.80 5.46 23.34
N LEU A 12 -43.17 6.60 23.63
CA LEU A 12 -41.78 6.94 23.27
C LEU A 12 -40.72 5.96 23.85
N GLU A 13 -41.14 5.04 24.70
CA GLU A 13 -40.31 4.00 25.33
C GLU A 13 -40.24 2.70 24.51
N ASP A 14 -41.10 2.52 23.49
CA ASP A 14 -41.01 1.38 22.55
C ASP A 14 -39.98 1.61 21.43
N LEU A 15 -39.48 2.83 21.24
CA LEU A 15 -38.44 3.16 20.25
C LEU A 15 -37.01 2.89 20.75
N THR A 16 -36.83 2.66 22.06
CA THR A 16 -35.51 2.36 22.65
C THR A 16 -35.24 0.87 22.80
N LEU A 17 -36.25 0.00 22.65
CA LEU A 17 -36.10 -1.46 22.71
C LEU A 17 -35.83 -2.14 21.36
N ASP A 18 -36.10 -1.47 20.23
CA ASP A 18 -35.72 -1.96 18.89
C ASP A 18 -34.30 -1.54 18.46
N SER A 19 -33.59 -0.77 19.28
CA SER A 19 -32.16 -0.43 19.07
C SER A 19 -31.20 -1.59 19.42
N GLY A 20 -31.74 -2.76 19.79
CA GLY A 20 -30.98 -3.94 20.21
C GLY A 20 -30.86 -5.07 19.17
N ARG A 21 -31.36 -4.89 17.94
CA ARG A 21 -31.36 -5.94 16.89
C ARG A 21 -30.69 -5.54 15.57
N HIS A 22 -29.63 -4.75 15.64
CA HIS A 22 -28.74 -4.51 14.49
C HIS A 22 -27.28 -4.95 14.74
N ASN A 23 -27.08 -5.99 15.56
CA ASN A 23 -25.78 -6.64 15.77
C ASN A 23 -25.69 -7.99 15.03
N SER A 24 -25.82 -8.00 13.70
CA SER A 24 -25.36 -9.16 12.91
C SER A 24 -25.06 -8.81 11.46
N PHE A 25 -24.12 -7.90 11.24
CA PHE A 25 -23.33 -7.89 10.00
C PHE A 25 -21.85 -8.19 10.24
N ASP A 26 -21.39 -8.15 11.49
CA ASP A 26 -19.97 -8.34 11.84
C ASP A 26 -19.56 -9.79 12.16
N THR A 27 -20.48 -10.76 12.14
CA THR A 27 -20.15 -12.16 12.49
C THR A 27 -19.93 -13.07 11.27
N VAL A 28 -20.14 -12.59 10.05
CA VAL A 28 -20.02 -13.42 8.82
C VAL A 28 -18.68 -13.25 8.10
N ASN A 29 -17.75 -12.44 8.64
CA ASN A 29 -16.46 -12.17 7.98
C ASN A 29 -15.22 -12.58 8.80
N THR A 30 -15.39 -13.36 9.87
CA THR A 30 -14.27 -13.89 10.68
C THR A 30 -13.92 -15.35 10.40
N VAL A 31 -14.53 -15.96 9.37
CA VAL A 31 -14.13 -17.29 8.88
C VAL A 31 -13.58 -17.16 7.47
N LEU A 32 -12.48 -16.41 7.33
CA LEU A 32 -11.58 -16.59 6.21
C LEU A 32 -10.29 -17.11 6.80
N ALA A 33 -10.02 -18.37 6.46
CA ALA A 33 -8.85 -19.15 6.82
C ALA A 33 -7.61 -18.25 6.94
N GLU A 34 -7.15 -18.07 8.18
CA GLU A 34 -5.74 -17.87 8.40
C GLU A 34 -5.07 -19.17 7.93
N ASP A 35 -4.33 -19.07 6.83
CA ASP A 35 -3.21 -19.92 6.40
C ASP A 35 -3.25 -20.12 4.87
N SER A 36 -2.40 -19.35 4.19
CA SER A 36 -2.15 -19.35 2.73
C SER A 36 -3.23 -18.71 1.85
N GLU A 37 -3.48 -17.40 2.02
CA GLU A 37 -4.01 -16.60 0.91
C GLU A 37 -2.99 -16.61 -0.24
N GLU A 38 -3.34 -17.25 -1.36
CA GLU A 38 -2.52 -17.29 -2.57
C GLU A 38 -2.22 -15.86 -3.03
N VAL A 39 -0.94 -15.50 -3.06
CA VAL A 39 -0.48 -14.14 -3.32
C VAL A 39 -0.26 -13.96 -4.83
N PRO A 40 -0.50 -12.77 -5.44
CA PRO A 40 -0.47 -12.62 -6.90
C PRO A 40 0.93 -12.63 -7.55
N TRP A 41 1.97 -13.08 -6.84
CA TRP A 41 3.35 -13.17 -7.34
C TRP A 41 4.02 -14.50 -6.95
N SER A 42 4.98 -14.94 -7.77
CA SER A 42 5.88 -16.04 -7.42
C SER A 42 7.16 -15.55 -6.74
N LEU A 43 7.88 -16.45 -6.07
CA LEU A 43 9.19 -16.11 -5.49
C LEU A 43 10.20 -15.67 -6.56
N GLU A 44 10.16 -16.29 -7.74
CA GLU A 44 11.01 -15.92 -8.88
C GLU A 44 10.75 -14.50 -9.37
N GLU A 45 9.47 -14.08 -9.39
CA GLU A 45 9.10 -12.71 -9.74
C GLU A 45 9.61 -11.70 -8.70
N VAL A 46 9.64 -12.07 -7.42
CA VAL A 46 10.21 -11.25 -6.35
C VAL A 46 11.72 -11.14 -6.50
N GLU A 47 12.43 -12.25 -6.71
CA GLU A 47 13.88 -12.23 -6.94
C GLU A 47 14.23 -11.37 -8.17
N ALA A 48 13.51 -11.52 -9.27
CA ALA A 48 13.68 -10.72 -10.48
C ALA A 48 13.43 -9.22 -10.23
N LEU A 49 12.48 -8.88 -9.35
CA LEU A 49 12.17 -7.50 -8.97
C LEU A 49 13.29 -6.85 -8.14
N LEU A 50 13.94 -7.63 -7.27
CA LEU A 50 15.00 -7.16 -6.37
C LEU A 50 16.36 -7.04 -7.07
N LEU A 51 16.55 -7.75 -8.18
CA LEU A 51 17.75 -7.60 -9.01
C LEU A 51 17.85 -6.17 -9.56
N PRO A 52 19.07 -5.59 -9.58
CA PRO A 52 19.30 -4.31 -10.24
C PRO A 52 18.84 -4.38 -11.70
N PRO A 53 18.20 -3.32 -12.24
CA PRO A 53 17.86 -3.29 -13.66
C PRO A 53 19.14 -3.48 -14.49
N PRO A 54 19.07 -4.20 -15.62
CA PRO A 54 20.25 -4.47 -16.45
C PRO A 54 20.88 -3.14 -16.85
N ARG A 55 22.03 -2.81 -16.27
CA ARG A 55 22.85 -1.69 -16.72
C ARG A 55 23.38 -2.05 -18.11
N ARG A 56 23.40 -1.08 -19.01
CA ARG A 56 23.87 -1.23 -20.40
C ARG A 56 25.38 -1.51 -20.51
N GLU A 57 26.08 -1.72 -19.39
CA GLU A 57 27.50 -2.05 -19.33
C GLU A 57 27.71 -3.55 -19.04
N PRO A 58 28.65 -4.21 -19.74
CA PRO A 58 28.94 -5.62 -19.53
C PRO A 58 29.68 -5.80 -18.20
N ARG A 59 29.01 -6.33 -17.18
CA ARG A 59 29.66 -6.76 -15.93
C ARG A 59 29.86 -8.27 -15.91
N ALA A 60 31.03 -8.66 -15.38
CA ALA A 60 31.50 -10.00 -15.04
C ALA A 60 30.41 -10.91 -14.43
N PRO A 61 30.51 -12.25 -14.60
CA PRO A 61 29.43 -13.20 -14.36
C PRO A 61 28.76 -12.97 -13.01
N ALA A 62 27.44 -12.82 -13.06
CA ALA A 62 26.59 -12.67 -11.89
C ALA A 62 26.97 -13.74 -10.87
N ALA A 63 27.54 -13.30 -9.74
CA ALA A 63 27.75 -14.17 -8.59
C ALA A 63 26.39 -14.81 -8.30
N ALA A 64 26.33 -16.14 -8.36
CA ALA A 64 25.12 -16.89 -8.10
C ALA A 64 24.45 -16.35 -6.84
N ALA A 65 23.15 -16.06 -6.91
CA ALA A 65 22.37 -15.62 -5.76
C ALA A 65 22.68 -16.58 -4.60
N SER A 66 23.18 -16.05 -3.49
CA SER A 66 23.53 -16.87 -2.35
C SER A 66 22.24 -17.49 -1.79
N PRO A 67 22.27 -18.71 -1.23
CA PRO A 67 21.08 -19.32 -0.64
C PRO A 67 20.40 -18.38 0.39
N GLY A 68 21.20 -17.62 1.16
CA GLY A 68 20.69 -16.62 2.10
C GLY A 68 19.93 -15.44 1.47
N SER A 69 20.20 -15.07 0.21
CA SER A 69 19.40 -14.02 -0.46
C SER A 69 18.02 -14.51 -0.87
N ARG A 70 17.89 -15.81 -1.18
CA ARG A 70 16.61 -16.45 -1.51
C ARG A 70 15.72 -16.57 -0.28
N ASP A 71 16.30 -16.97 0.86
CA ASP A 71 15.57 -17.02 2.13
C ASP A 71 15.10 -15.63 2.59
N ALA A 72 15.96 -14.60 2.40
CA ALA A 72 15.59 -13.21 2.64
C ALA A 72 14.46 -12.73 1.70
N ALA A 73 14.50 -13.09 0.42
CA ALA A 73 13.45 -12.75 -0.55
C ALA A 73 12.12 -13.44 -0.19
N ALA A 74 12.16 -14.70 0.22
CA ALA A 74 10.99 -15.43 0.70
C ALA A 74 10.39 -14.78 1.95
N ARG A 75 11.22 -14.42 2.93
CA ARG A 75 10.78 -13.69 4.11
C ARG A 75 10.17 -12.33 3.75
N LEU A 76 10.81 -11.55 2.87
CA LEU A 76 10.26 -10.28 2.40
C LEU A 76 8.90 -10.47 1.71
N SER A 77 8.75 -11.51 0.89
CA SER A 77 7.47 -11.88 0.26
C SER A 77 6.37 -12.09 1.29
N THR A 78 6.65 -12.85 2.37
CA THR A 78 5.66 -13.07 3.45
C THR A 78 5.32 -11.81 4.25
N LEU A 79 6.25 -10.88 4.39
CA LEU A 79 6.02 -9.61 5.07
C LEU A 79 5.13 -8.71 4.20
N VAL A 80 5.46 -8.57 2.92
CA VAL A 80 4.70 -7.74 1.99
C VAL A 80 3.32 -8.33 1.72
N SER A 81 3.14 -9.65 1.74
CA SER A 81 1.80 -10.25 1.62
C SER A 81 0.87 -9.81 2.76
N ARG A 82 1.37 -9.72 4.00
CA ARG A 82 0.59 -9.16 5.14
C ARG A 82 0.18 -7.70 4.89
N ALA A 83 1.10 -6.88 4.39
CA ALA A 83 0.81 -5.50 4.04
C ALA A 83 -0.23 -5.41 2.92
N LEU A 84 -0.12 -6.24 1.87
CA LEU A 84 -1.08 -6.32 0.77
C LEU A 84 -2.49 -6.63 1.27
N VAL A 85 -2.63 -7.64 2.12
CA VAL A 85 -3.92 -8.06 2.68
C VAL A 85 -4.53 -6.93 3.49
N ARG A 86 -3.74 -6.24 4.33
CA ARG A 86 -4.22 -5.06 5.08
C ARG A 86 -4.71 -3.94 4.16
N ILE A 87 -3.95 -3.61 3.11
CA ILE A 87 -4.37 -2.62 2.11
C ILE A 87 -5.66 -3.06 1.41
N ALA A 88 -5.78 -4.34 1.06
CA ALA A 88 -6.96 -4.88 0.38
C ALA A 88 -8.22 -4.85 1.26
N ARG A 89 -8.10 -5.21 2.55
CA ARG A 89 -9.21 -5.12 3.52
C ARG A 89 -9.65 -3.69 3.75
N GLU A 90 -8.72 -2.75 3.81
CA GLU A 90 -9.05 -1.34 3.94
C GLU A 90 -9.68 -0.78 2.65
N ALA A 91 -9.18 -1.17 1.48
CA ALA A 91 -9.80 -0.83 0.20
C ALA A 91 -11.22 -1.43 0.09
N GLN A 92 -11.43 -2.63 0.62
CA GLN A 92 -12.74 -3.28 0.71
C GLN A 92 -13.69 -2.44 1.58
N ARG A 93 -13.27 -2.03 2.77
CA ARG A 93 -14.03 -1.16 3.67
C ARG A 93 -14.44 0.15 3.00
N LEU A 94 -13.52 0.81 2.30
CA LEU A 94 -13.77 2.04 1.55
C LEU A 94 -14.73 1.84 0.37
N SER A 95 -14.70 0.66 -0.25
CA SER A 95 -15.52 0.33 -1.42
C SER A 95 -16.97 -0.04 -1.06
N LEU A 96 -17.30 -0.29 0.21
CA LEU A 96 -18.65 -0.71 0.66
C LEU A 96 -19.75 0.27 0.24
N ARG A 97 -19.47 1.57 0.23
CA ARG A 97 -20.47 2.60 -0.06
C ARG A 97 -20.96 2.59 -1.51
N PHE A 98 -20.09 2.22 -2.46
CA PHE A 98 -20.38 2.31 -3.89
C PHE A 98 -20.26 0.97 -4.62
N ALA A 99 -19.96 -0.12 -3.89
CA ALA A 99 -19.72 -1.45 -4.42
C ALA A 99 -18.68 -1.52 -5.56
N LYS A 100 -17.82 -0.50 -5.65
CA LYS A 100 -16.78 -0.39 -6.68
C LYS A 100 -15.45 -0.01 -6.03
N CYS A 101 -14.39 -0.64 -6.50
CA CYS A 101 -13.03 -0.31 -6.14
C CYS A 101 -12.37 0.39 -7.33
N THR A 102 -12.06 1.68 -7.16
CA THR A 102 -11.32 2.49 -8.13
C THR A 102 -9.90 2.78 -7.61
N LYS A 103 -9.10 3.50 -8.40
CA LYS A 103 -7.78 3.97 -7.96
C LYS A 103 -7.85 4.82 -6.68
N HIS A 104 -8.99 5.47 -6.41
CA HIS A 104 -9.16 6.37 -5.26
C HIS A 104 -9.24 5.58 -3.95
N GLU A 105 -10.04 4.51 -3.91
CA GLU A 105 -10.17 3.64 -2.75
C GLU A 105 -8.84 2.95 -2.44
N VAL A 106 -8.12 2.47 -3.46
CA VAL A 106 -6.79 1.87 -3.27
C VAL A 106 -5.77 2.89 -2.77
N ARG A 107 -5.74 4.09 -3.34
CA ARG A 107 -4.85 5.18 -2.88
C ARG A 107 -5.12 5.53 -1.42
N SER A 108 -6.38 5.76 -1.06
CA SER A 108 -6.77 6.09 0.30
C SER A 108 -6.46 4.94 1.26
N ALA A 109 -6.64 3.68 0.85
CA ALA A 109 -6.25 2.52 1.65
C ALA A 109 -4.74 2.50 1.92
N MET A 110 -3.89 2.78 0.92
CA MET A 110 -2.45 2.90 1.11
C MET A 110 -2.08 4.01 2.11
N GLU A 111 -2.73 5.18 2.03
CA GLU A 111 -2.50 6.32 2.93
C GLU A 111 -2.99 6.08 4.38
N ILE A 112 -3.92 5.14 4.58
CA ILE A 112 -4.41 4.73 5.91
C ILE A 112 -3.53 3.64 6.52
N VAL A 113 -3.13 2.66 5.71
CA VAL A 113 -2.42 1.46 6.19
C VAL A 113 -0.92 1.68 6.33
N LEU A 114 -0.29 2.37 5.37
CA LEU A 114 1.17 2.57 5.33
C LEU A 114 1.60 3.82 6.11
N GLY A 115 2.84 3.82 6.60
CA GLY A 115 3.49 5.03 7.12
C GLY A 115 3.59 6.13 6.05
N TRP A 116 3.68 7.39 6.47
CA TRP A 116 3.63 8.55 5.57
C TRP A 116 4.63 8.45 4.40
N THR A 117 5.89 8.06 4.69
CA THR A 117 6.91 8.04 3.63
C THR A 117 6.70 6.89 2.65
N LEU A 118 6.24 5.74 3.15
CA LEU A 118 5.89 4.57 2.32
C LEU A 118 4.66 4.86 1.45
N ALA A 119 3.61 5.45 2.03
CA ALA A 119 2.40 5.83 1.30
C ALA A 119 2.70 6.82 0.17
N ALA A 120 3.54 7.84 0.44
CA ALA A 120 3.94 8.83 -0.55
C ALA A 120 4.72 8.18 -1.72
N ARG A 121 5.69 7.30 -1.40
CA ARG A 121 6.46 6.55 -2.41
C ARG A 121 5.55 5.65 -3.25
N CYS A 122 4.71 4.83 -2.62
CA CYS A 122 3.76 3.95 -3.31
C CYS A 122 2.80 4.73 -4.22
N THR A 123 2.29 5.88 -3.75
CA THR A 123 1.39 6.74 -4.52
C THR A 123 2.09 7.35 -5.74
N SER A 124 3.34 7.81 -5.58
CA SER A 124 4.14 8.35 -6.69
C SER A 124 4.43 7.29 -7.76
N ALA A 125 4.81 6.07 -7.34
CA ALA A 125 5.04 4.94 -8.24
C ALA A 125 3.76 4.55 -9.00
N ALA A 126 2.62 4.48 -8.30
CA ALA A 126 1.32 4.19 -8.90
C ALA A 126 0.88 5.24 -9.92
N LEU A 127 1.09 6.53 -9.62
CA LEU A 127 0.80 7.62 -10.56
C LEU A 127 1.70 7.54 -11.80
N GLY A 128 2.99 7.24 -11.63
CA GLY A 128 3.92 7.03 -12.74
C GLY A 128 3.49 5.88 -13.65
N ALA A 129 3.16 4.73 -13.06
CA ALA A 129 2.67 3.55 -13.78
C ALA A 129 1.37 3.83 -14.55
N LEU A 130 0.41 4.52 -13.91
CA LEU A 130 -0.85 4.90 -14.56
C LEU A 130 -0.61 5.90 -15.72
N SER A 131 0.35 6.81 -15.56
CA SER A 131 0.72 7.77 -16.61
C SER A 131 1.23 7.03 -17.85
N LEU A 132 2.15 6.07 -17.68
CA LEU A 132 2.65 5.22 -18.77
C LEU A 132 1.53 4.40 -19.43
N TYR A 133 0.63 3.84 -18.63
CA TYR A 133 -0.52 3.10 -19.15
C TYR A 133 -1.39 3.95 -20.08
N ASN A 134 -1.69 5.19 -19.67
CA ASN A 134 -2.51 6.13 -20.42
C ASN A 134 -1.83 6.59 -21.72
N MET A 135 -0.52 6.87 -21.68
CA MET A 135 0.24 7.23 -22.90
C MET A 135 0.29 6.06 -23.89
N SER A 136 0.45 4.84 -23.37
CA SER A 136 0.49 3.63 -24.18
C SER A 136 -0.86 3.29 -24.84
N SER A 137 -1.97 3.91 -24.43
CA SER A 137 -3.29 3.69 -25.07
C SER A 137 -3.43 4.39 -26.42
N SER A 138 -2.61 5.41 -26.71
CA SER A 138 -2.72 6.24 -27.91
C SER A 138 -1.98 5.68 -29.12
N GLY A 139 -0.99 4.80 -28.93
CA GLY A 139 -0.34 4.06 -30.02
C GLY A 139 -1.10 2.77 -30.31
N GLY A 140 -1.22 2.37 -31.58
CA GLY A 140 -1.95 1.17 -32.04
C GLY A 140 -1.55 -0.18 -31.41
N ASP A 141 -0.56 -0.17 -30.51
CA ASP A 141 0.00 -1.28 -29.75
C ASP A 141 -0.80 -1.69 -28.48
N ARG A 142 -2.05 -1.23 -28.33
CA ARG A 142 -2.90 -1.58 -27.17
C ARG A 142 -3.05 -3.09 -26.92
N PHE A 143 -2.96 -3.88 -27.99
CA PHE A 143 -3.09 -5.34 -27.96
C PHE A 143 -1.77 -6.09 -28.14
N SER A 144 -0.71 -5.43 -28.63
CA SER A 144 0.60 -6.08 -28.84
C SER A 144 1.39 -6.18 -27.53
N ARG A 145 1.13 -5.31 -26.55
CA ARG A 145 1.81 -5.29 -25.25
C ARG A 145 0.87 -5.60 -24.09
N GLY A 146 1.30 -6.48 -23.19
CA GLY A 146 0.55 -6.82 -21.97
C GLY A 146 0.36 -5.63 -21.03
N LYS A 147 -0.68 -5.67 -20.18
CA LYS A 147 -1.06 -4.56 -19.27
C LYS A 147 0.11 -4.07 -18.40
N SER A 148 0.88 -4.98 -17.78
CA SER A 148 2.06 -4.62 -16.98
C SER A 148 3.17 -3.96 -17.79
N ALA A 149 3.45 -4.48 -18.99
CA ALA A 149 4.47 -3.94 -19.88
C ALA A 149 4.14 -2.51 -20.37
N ARG A 150 2.85 -2.16 -20.41
CA ARG A 150 2.38 -0.80 -20.70
C ARG A 150 2.50 0.15 -19.50
N CYS A 151 2.49 -0.39 -18.28
CA CYS A 151 2.67 0.35 -17.05
C CYS A 151 4.14 0.45 -16.61
N GLY A 152 5.06 -0.29 -17.25
CA GLY A 152 6.45 -0.40 -16.82
C GLY A 152 6.63 -1.21 -15.53
N LEU A 153 5.69 -2.11 -15.23
CA LEU A 153 5.66 -2.91 -14.01
C LEU A 153 6.25 -4.31 -14.26
N ALA A 154 7.00 -4.81 -13.29
CA ALA A 154 7.56 -6.16 -13.30
C ALA A 154 6.49 -7.22 -12.97
N PHE A 155 5.62 -6.92 -11.99
CA PHE A 155 4.53 -7.79 -11.60
C PHE A 155 3.34 -7.71 -12.56
N SER A 156 2.60 -8.82 -12.65
CA SER A 156 1.42 -8.93 -13.51
C SER A 156 0.22 -8.19 -12.91
N VAL A 157 -0.18 -7.08 -13.53
CA VAL A 157 -1.42 -6.35 -13.22
C VAL A 157 -2.63 -7.27 -13.38
N GLY A 158 -2.58 -8.24 -14.30
CA GLY A 158 -3.64 -9.23 -14.48
C GLY A 158 -3.77 -10.19 -13.30
N LYS A 159 -2.65 -10.66 -12.72
CA LYS A 159 -2.67 -11.51 -11.51
C LYS A 159 -3.23 -10.74 -10.32
N PHE A 160 -2.79 -9.49 -10.11
CA PHE A 160 -3.33 -8.63 -9.06
C PHE A 160 -4.81 -8.33 -9.26
N TYR A 161 -5.26 -8.06 -10.49
CA TYR A 161 -6.68 -7.86 -10.78
C TYR A 161 -7.50 -9.10 -10.43
N ARG A 162 -7.05 -10.29 -10.87
CA ARG A 162 -7.72 -11.56 -10.58
C ARG A 162 -7.74 -11.85 -9.08
N TRP A 163 -6.61 -11.67 -8.40
CA TRP A 163 -6.52 -11.78 -6.94
C TRP A 163 -7.49 -10.83 -6.22
N MET A 164 -7.61 -9.56 -6.64
CA MET A 164 -8.58 -8.64 -6.03
C MET A 164 -10.04 -9.12 -6.19
N VAL A 165 -10.36 -9.78 -7.31
CA VAL A 165 -11.68 -10.38 -7.55
C VAL A 165 -11.89 -11.59 -6.64
N ASP A 166 -10.91 -12.49 -6.58
CA ASP A 166 -10.98 -13.73 -5.82
C ASP A 166 -11.05 -13.44 -4.30
N SER A 167 -10.29 -12.45 -3.83
CA SER A 167 -10.32 -11.93 -2.44
C SER A 167 -11.53 -11.04 -2.13
N ARG A 168 -12.44 -10.84 -3.09
CA ARG A 168 -13.69 -10.07 -2.94
C ARG A 168 -13.51 -8.64 -2.42
N VAL A 169 -12.50 -7.92 -2.94
CA VAL A 169 -12.25 -6.52 -2.54
C VAL A 169 -13.45 -5.62 -2.84
N ALA A 170 -14.12 -5.81 -3.97
CA ALA A 170 -15.39 -5.14 -4.30
C ALA A 170 -16.15 -5.91 -5.38
N LEU A 171 -17.46 -5.64 -5.53
CA LEU A 171 -18.27 -6.24 -6.62
C LEU A 171 -17.79 -5.82 -8.01
N ARG A 172 -17.28 -4.58 -8.14
CA ARG A 172 -16.71 -4.07 -9.40
C ARG A 172 -15.31 -3.52 -9.16
N ILE A 173 -14.32 -4.09 -9.83
CA ILE A 173 -12.92 -3.64 -9.73
C ILE A 173 -12.53 -2.96 -11.04
N HIS A 174 -12.09 -1.70 -10.94
CA HIS A 174 -11.54 -0.98 -12.08
C HIS A 174 -10.10 -1.41 -12.37
N GLU A 175 -9.72 -1.42 -13.65
CA GLU A 175 -8.34 -1.72 -14.07
C GLU A 175 -7.31 -0.78 -13.43
N HIS A 176 -7.64 0.51 -13.27
CA HIS A 176 -6.77 1.49 -12.61
C HIS A 176 -6.53 1.17 -11.13
N ALA A 177 -7.46 0.49 -10.46
CA ALA A 177 -7.28 0.04 -9.09
C ALA A 177 -6.20 -1.05 -9.00
N ALA A 178 -6.25 -2.02 -9.91
CA ALA A 178 -5.24 -3.08 -9.99
C ALA A 178 -3.85 -2.53 -10.36
N ILE A 179 -3.77 -1.55 -11.28
CA ILE A 179 -2.50 -0.87 -11.60
C ILE A 179 -1.93 -0.19 -10.36
N TYR A 180 -2.75 0.54 -9.60
CA TYR A 180 -2.33 1.19 -8.36
C TYR A 180 -1.79 0.18 -7.35
N LEU A 181 -2.55 -0.90 -7.09
CA LEU A 181 -2.16 -1.91 -6.11
C LEU A 181 -0.85 -2.61 -6.51
N THR A 182 -0.71 -2.97 -7.79
CA THR A 182 0.50 -3.62 -8.31
C THR A 182 1.71 -2.71 -8.18
N ALA A 183 1.60 -1.46 -8.63
CA ALA A 183 2.70 -0.49 -8.59
C ALA A 183 3.09 -0.11 -7.14
N GLY A 184 2.11 0.06 -6.26
CA GLY A 184 2.35 0.31 -4.84
C GLY A 184 3.07 -0.87 -4.17
N THR A 185 2.65 -2.10 -4.49
CA THR A 185 3.30 -3.30 -3.94
C THR A 185 4.73 -3.46 -4.44
N GLU A 186 4.99 -3.26 -5.73
CA GLU A 186 6.36 -3.23 -6.25
C GLU A 186 7.22 -2.15 -5.59
N SER A 187 6.66 -0.95 -5.39
CA SER A 187 7.35 0.12 -4.70
C SER A 187 7.70 -0.28 -3.27
N LEU A 188 6.81 -0.99 -2.57
CA LEU A 188 7.04 -1.45 -1.20
C LEU A 188 8.20 -2.46 -1.13
N PHE A 189 8.23 -3.44 -2.05
CA PHE A 189 9.36 -4.38 -2.17
C PHE A 189 10.69 -3.66 -2.40
N ARG A 190 10.72 -2.75 -3.39
CA ARG A 190 11.94 -1.98 -3.70
C ARG A 190 12.37 -1.10 -2.55
N ASP A 191 11.43 -0.50 -1.82
CA ASP A 191 11.74 0.39 -0.70
C ASP A 191 12.33 -0.37 0.48
N ILE A 192 11.71 -1.48 0.89
CA ILE A 192 12.22 -2.31 1.99
C ILE A 192 13.60 -2.87 1.63
N HIS A 193 13.76 -3.39 0.41
CA HIS A 193 15.06 -3.87 -0.06
C HIS A 193 16.14 -2.78 -0.07
N ALA A 194 15.80 -1.56 -0.49
CA ALA A 194 16.72 -0.43 -0.45
C ALA A 194 17.11 -0.05 0.99
N ARG A 195 16.17 -0.08 1.94
CA ARG A 195 16.46 0.16 3.38
C ARG A 195 17.37 -0.93 3.96
N VAL A 196 17.22 -2.19 3.54
CA VAL A 196 18.10 -3.29 3.96
C VAL A 196 19.53 -3.09 3.43
N LEU A 197 19.68 -2.74 2.16
CA LEU A 197 21.00 -2.51 1.55
C LEU A 197 21.69 -1.25 2.07
N ALA A 198 20.95 -0.24 2.52
CA ALA A 198 21.51 0.96 3.14
C ALA A 198 22.10 0.68 4.54
N GLY A 199 21.66 -0.41 5.20
CA GLY A 199 22.08 -0.76 6.56
C GLY A 199 21.65 0.27 7.61
N PRO A 200 22.06 0.09 8.88
CA PRO A 200 21.72 1.00 9.99
C PRO A 200 22.41 2.38 9.93
N ALA A 201 23.09 2.72 8.84
CA ALA A 201 23.90 3.94 8.72
C ALA A 201 23.43 4.86 7.59
N ALA A 202 22.35 5.61 7.83
CA ALA A 202 22.15 6.97 7.31
C ALA A 202 20.86 7.59 7.87
N PRO A 203 20.95 8.57 8.80
CA PRO A 203 19.85 9.50 9.02
C PRO A 203 19.51 10.19 7.69
N LEU A 204 18.23 10.11 7.28
CA LEU A 204 17.72 10.87 6.14
C LEU A 204 18.06 12.36 6.36
N PRO A 205 18.71 13.04 5.40
CA PRO A 205 18.93 14.47 5.54
C PRO A 205 17.57 15.19 5.57
N PRO A 206 17.36 16.17 6.47
CA PRO A 206 16.12 16.92 6.53
C PRO A 206 15.87 17.66 5.20
N PRO A 207 14.61 17.79 4.76
CA PRO A 207 14.27 18.50 3.54
C PRO A 207 14.60 19.99 3.70
N GLY A 208 15.51 20.52 2.86
CA GLY A 208 15.75 21.97 2.77
C GLY A 208 17.20 22.44 2.69
N ARG A 209 18.20 21.54 2.68
CA ARG A 209 19.60 21.97 2.51
C ARG A 209 20.06 21.83 1.05
N PRO A 210 20.48 22.91 0.35
CA PRO A 210 21.10 22.78 -0.96
C PRO A 210 22.48 22.11 -0.82
N PRO A 211 23.02 21.52 -1.90
CA PRO A 211 24.32 20.85 -1.88
C PRO A 211 25.42 21.89 -1.65
N ALA A 212 25.91 21.99 -0.40
CA ALA A 212 27.13 22.71 -0.12
C ALA A 212 28.30 21.85 -0.60
N GLY A 213 29.04 22.38 -1.57
CA GLY A 213 30.20 21.74 -2.16
C GLY A 213 31.30 21.45 -1.14
N SER A 214 32.12 20.47 -1.51
CA SER A 214 33.50 20.24 -1.06
C SER A 214 33.77 20.40 0.44
N ALA A 215 33.69 19.29 1.17
CA ALA A 215 34.52 19.07 2.34
C ALA A 215 35.09 17.66 2.28
N THR A 216 36.41 17.62 2.39
CA THR A 216 37.37 16.52 2.33
C THR A 216 36.97 15.21 3.03
N PRO A 217 37.41 14.03 2.52
CA PRO A 217 37.21 12.77 3.21
C PRO A 217 38.17 12.67 4.40
N ALA A 218 37.62 12.72 5.62
CA ALA A 218 38.35 12.31 6.81
C ALA A 218 38.38 10.78 6.86
N GLU A 219 39.60 10.26 6.83
CA GLU A 219 39.94 8.85 6.89
C GLU A 219 39.34 8.20 8.14
N LYS A 220 38.53 7.17 7.95
CA LYS A 220 38.29 6.13 8.97
C LYS A 220 38.65 4.80 8.33
N GLU A 221 39.53 4.11 9.05
CA GLU A 221 40.34 2.98 8.62
C GLU A 221 39.53 1.79 8.11
N LYS A 222 40.18 1.02 7.23
CA LYS A 222 39.76 -0.28 6.71
C LYS A 222 39.28 -1.22 7.83
N GLU A 223 37.98 -1.46 7.87
CA GLU A 223 37.44 -2.78 8.17
C GLU A 223 36.95 -3.34 6.83
N GLY A 224 37.27 -4.60 6.53
CA GLY A 224 36.96 -5.24 5.25
C GLY A 224 35.45 -5.26 5.00
N GLY A 225 34.94 -4.19 4.38
CA GLY A 225 33.52 -4.01 4.13
C GLY A 225 33.04 -5.00 3.09
N GLU A 226 32.56 -6.14 3.56
CA GLU A 226 31.69 -7.02 2.79
C GLU A 226 30.58 -6.15 2.19
N ALA A 227 30.53 -6.05 0.85
CA ALA A 227 29.52 -5.24 0.16
C ALA A 227 28.14 -5.54 0.75
N PRO A 228 27.27 -4.54 1.01
CA PRO A 228 26.00 -4.76 1.70
C PRO A 228 25.23 -5.89 1.01
N ARG A 229 25.17 -7.04 1.68
CA ARG A 229 24.53 -8.25 1.16
C ARG A 229 23.09 -8.28 1.65
N PHE A 230 22.18 -8.61 0.74
CA PHE A 230 20.81 -8.89 1.12
C PHE A 230 20.75 -10.26 1.80
N THR A 231 20.79 -10.26 3.14
CA THR A 231 20.71 -11.46 3.99
C THR A 231 19.44 -11.43 4.85
N LEU A 232 19.03 -12.60 5.35
CA LEU A 232 17.85 -12.73 6.21
C LEU A 232 18.01 -11.91 7.51
N GLU A 233 19.20 -11.98 8.13
CA GLU A 233 19.51 -11.24 9.36
C GLU A 233 19.43 -9.73 9.15
N ALA A 234 19.96 -9.22 8.04
CA ALA A 234 19.88 -7.79 7.71
C ALA A 234 18.43 -7.34 7.49
N LEU A 235 17.61 -8.17 6.83
CA LEU A 235 16.19 -7.89 6.65
C LEU A 235 15.44 -7.82 7.99
N GLU A 236 15.63 -8.80 8.87
CA GLU A 236 15.00 -8.81 10.18
C GLU A 236 15.45 -7.60 11.02
N GLN A 237 16.75 -7.29 11.00
CA GLN A 237 17.29 -6.14 11.71
C GLN A 237 16.70 -4.81 11.19
N THR A 238 16.58 -4.62 9.87
CA THR A 238 15.94 -3.41 9.32
C THR A 238 14.46 -3.31 9.70
N VAL A 239 13.71 -4.42 9.64
CA VAL A 239 12.28 -4.43 10.01
C VAL A 239 12.08 -4.13 11.50
N ASN A 240 12.97 -4.62 12.37
CA ASN A 240 12.91 -4.40 13.81
C ASN A 240 13.25 -2.95 14.21
N ASN A 241 14.16 -2.31 13.48
CA ASN A 241 14.61 -0.94 13.78
C ASN A 241 13.77 0.16 13.12
N ASP A 242 13.01 -0.17 12.08
CA ASP A 242 12.21 0.79 11.34
C ASP A 242 10.77 0.87 11.89
N PRO A 243 10.34 2.00 12.46
CA PRO A 243 9.01 2.14 13.03
C PRO A 243 7.88 2.06 11.99
N GLU A 244 8.13 2.41 10.71
CA GLU A 244 7.11 2.29 9.65
C GLU A 244 6.89 0.84 9.22
N LEU A 245 7.93 0.00 9.31
CA LEU A 245 7.88 -1.42 8.92
C LEU A 245 7.42 -2.30 10.07
N TRP A 246 7.91 -2.04 11.29
CA TRP A 246 7.62 -2.88 12.44
C TRP A 246 6.11 -3.05 12.67
N GLY A 247 5.34 -1.97 12.73
CA GLY A 247 3.89 -2.04 12.97
C GLY A 247 3.06 -2.55 11.78
N LEU A 248 3.53 -2.30 10.56
CA LEU A 248 2.86 -2.76 9.34
C LEU A 248 2.93 -4.29 9.17
N LEU A 249 4.01 -4.91 9.65
CA LEU A 249 4.36 -6.28 9.31
C LEU A 249 4.05 -7.33 10.40
N GLN A 250 3.58 -6.89 11.57
CA GLN A 250 3.19 -7.80 12.65
C GLN A 250 1.99 -8.69 12.27
N PRO A 251 1.89 -9.93 12.77
CA PRO A 251 0.73 -10.78 12.53
C PRO A 251 -0.59 -10.21 13.09
N TYR A 252 -0.60 -9.63 14.29
CA TYR A 252 -1.84 -9.32 15.03
C TYR A 252 -2.19 -7.83 15.17
N GLN A 253 -1.59 -6.94 14.38
CA GLN A 253 -1.92 -5.51 14.45
C GLN A 253 -3.13 -5.21 13.55
N HIS A 254 -4.27 -5.80 13.92
CA HIS A 254 -5.57 -5.40 13.41
C HIS A 254 -5.93 -4.07 14.13
N LEU A 255 -6.23 -3.01 13.39
CA LEU A 255 -6.75 -1.71 13.86
C LEU A 255 -5.79 -0.57 14.26
N ILE A 256 -4.46 -0.74 14.34
CA ILE A 256 -3.58 0.44 14.46
C ILE A 256 -3.09 0.80 13.07
N CYS A 257 -3.82 1.69 12.38
CA CYS A 257 -3.31 2.39 11.21
C CYS A 257 -1.91 2.93 11.55
N GLY A 258 -0.93 2.65 10.69
CA GLY A 258 0.51 2.96 10.90
C GLY A 258 0.86 4.45 10.96
N LYS A 259 -0.07 5.32 11.34
CA LYS A 259 0.21 6.68 11.78
C LYS A 259 0.68 6.64 13.22
N ASN A 260 1.88 6.10 13.41
CA ASN A 260 2.69 6.34 14.58
C ASN A 260 2.85 7.87 14.64
N ALA A 261 2.56 8.47 15.79
CA ALA A 261 2.74 9.89 16.03
C ALA A 261 4.23 10.27 16.03
N SER A 262 4.88 10.30 14.87
CA SER A 262 6.03 11.17 14.65
C SER A 262 5.51 12.60 14.49
N ALA A 263 4.97 13.13 15.59
CA ALA A 263 4.78 14.55 15.75
C ALA A 263 6.19 15.17 15.78
N LEU A 264 6.70 15.56 14.61
CA LEU A 264 7.75 16.57 14.56
C LEU A 264 7.09 17.87 15.04
N PRO A 265 7.50 18.45 16.18
CA PRO A 265 7.05 19.77 16.56
C PRO A 265 7.71 20.77 15.61
N GLY A 266 7.09 21.07 14.46
CA GLY A 266 7.69 22.08 13.59
C GLY A 266 7.24 22.25 12.14
N THR A 267 6.20 21.59 11.64
CA THR A 267 5.65 21.93 10.31
C THR A 267 4.12 21.86 10.26
N ASN A 268 3.48 22.50 11.23
CA ASN A 268 2.18 23.10 10.94
C ASN A 268 2.42 24.19 9.89
N LEU A 269 1.98 23.98 8.64
CA LEU A 269 1.46 25.02 7.71
C LEU A 269 1.19 24.56 6.26
N LEU A 270 1.19 23.27 5.91
CA LEU A 270 0.76 22.84 4.55
C LEU A 270 -0.27 21.70 4.49
N GLY A 271 -0.68 21.14 5.63
CA GLY A 271 -1.71 20.08 5.68
C GLY A 271 -3.17 20.58 5.71
N SER A 272 -3.41 21.84 6.05
CA SER A 272 -4.78 22.37 6.29
C SER A 272 -5.53 22.76 5.02
N SER A 273 -4.87 22.80 3.85
CA SER A 273 -5.50 23.26 2.60
C SER A 273 -6.15 22.16 1.77
N ILE A 274 -5.88 20.88 2.04
CA ILE A 274 -6.46 19.76 1.26
C ILE A 274 -7.72 19.19 1.91
N LEU A 275 -7.84 19.24 3.24
CA LEU A 275 -9.06 18.79 3.93
C LEU A 275 -10.18 19.84 3.92
N THR A 276 -9.86 21.13 3.74
CA THR A 276 -10.86 22.21 3.69
C THR A 276 -11.52 22.34 2.31
N ARG A 277 -10.95 21.74 1.24
CA ARG A 277 -11.52 21.82 -0.11
C ARG A 277 -12.53 20.72 -0.45
N ALA A 278 -12.73 19.75 0.45
CA ALA A 278 -13.75 18.71 0.30
C ALA A 278 -15.10 19.05 0.99
N ASN A 279 -15.15 20.10 1.82
CA ASN A 279 -16.37 20.56 2.51
C ASN A 279 -16.98 21.84 1.92
N GLY A 280 -16.54 22.29 0.74
CA GLY A 280 -16.95 23.57 0.13
C GLY A 280 -17.71 23.48 -1.20
N ILE A 281 -18.20 22.31 -1.61
CA ILE A 281 -18.90 22.13 -2.91
C ILE A 281 -20.35 21.64 -2.73
N PHE A 282 -20.96 21.89 -1.57
CA PHE A 282 -22.40 21.62 -1.35
C PHE A 282 -23.04 22.72 -0.51
N SER A 283 -22.95 23.96 -0.98
CA SER A 283 -23.72 25.08 -0.44
C SER A 283 -23.99 26.10 -1.53
N ASP A 284 -24.83 25.72 -2.51
CA ASP A 284 -25.52 26.67 -3.38
C ASP A 284 -26.84 26.03 -3.85
N ILE A 285 -27.85 26.10 -2.99
CA ILE A 285 -29.26 26.02 -3.38
C ILE A 285 -29.93 27.26 -2.80
N PRO A 286 -30.31 28.26 -3.62
CA PRO A 286 -31.05 29.40 -3.12
C PRO A 286 -32.51 28.99 -2.88
N ILE A 287 -32.94 29.00 -1.62
CA ILE A 287 -34.35 29.05 -1.25
C ILE A 287 -34.77 30.52 -1.38
N ARG A 288 -35.61 30.83 -2.38
CA ARG A 288 -36.35 32.10 -2.43
C ARG A 288 -37.61 31.98 -1.55
N PRO A 289 -38.02 33.05 -0.86
CA PRO A 289 -39.40 33.20 -0.39
C PRO A 289 -40.36 33.41 -1.57
#